data_AF-A0A4Z2B0G4-F1
#
_entry.id   AF-A0A4Z2B0G4-F1
#
_cell.length_a   1.000
_cell.length_b   1.000
_cell.length_c   1.000
_cell.angle_alpha   90.00
_cell.angle_beta   90.00
_cell.angle_gamma   90.00
#
_symmetry.space_group_name_H-M   'P 1'
#
loop_
_entity.id
_entity.type
_entity.pdbx_description
1 polymer ?
#
loop_
_entity_poly.entity_id
_entity_poly.type
_entity_poly.pdbx_seq_one_letter_code
_entity_poly.pdbx_strand_id
1 'polypeptide(L)'
;MASVKKCVCQVKSDYAFQRNKYVMKQQQQHTQRKSSFKSLSQVRAQATEAMAEQEYTIPVFRERSVEEREEYQRVSSNVEKGLSVIQEELHRMRMATKAQVDSLALDRQVKDMMTKRVEFLDEVPKMPDFIIALRPHTVWEKTPIKLFCTVQGNPRPIVKWYKEGVPVDPLSTPGKYKIESKYGVHSLVISRCAVSDTAEYSAVATNSHGVATSKATVIVKRASGAGASCHLGLVPRMTEIHPSKLEVTLIDHFPVSFGVEGDSISLVCSMVVVPNLPNLPPLAQWYRDDKLLKPNKFVEMSGGWRSSPAHTASPG
;
A
#
# COMPACT_ATOMS: atom_id res chain seq x y z
N MET A 1 37.21 -7.90 -26.82
CA MET A 1 36.12 -8.85 -27.19
C MET A 1 36.45 -9.85 -28.30
N ALA A 2 37.67 -9.90 -28.88
CA ALA A 2 38.01 -10.87 -29.93
C ALA A 2 38.60 -12.21 -29.45
N SER A 3 39.20 -12.27 -28.25
CA SER A 3 39.88 -13.49 -27.77
C SER A 3 38.92 -14.56 -27.22
N VAL A 4 37.81 -14.15 -26.62
CA VAL A 4 36.82 -15.09 -26.04
C VAL A 4 36.00 -15.82 -27.12
N LYS A 5 35.77 -15.20 -28.28
CA LYS A 5 35.03 -15.83 -29.39
C LYS A 5 35.83 -16.93 -30.10
N LYS A 6 37.17 -16.82 -30.18
CA LYS A 6 38.04 -17.88 -30.75
C LYS A 6 38.07 -19.14 -29.88
N CYS A 7 38.08 -18.99 -28.55
CA CYS A 7 38.13 -20.12 -27.63
C CYS A 7 36.83 -20.98 -27.67
N VAL A 8 35.67 -20.34 -27.84
CA VAL A 8 34.37 -21.05 -27.92
C VAL A 8 34.17 -21.77 -29.27
N CYS A 9 34.76 -21.29 -30.36
CA CYS A 9 34.72 -21.97 -31.66
C CYS A 9 35.59 -23.24 -31.69
N GLN A 10 36.74 -23.24 -31.01
CA GLN A 10 37.65 -24.39 -30.95
C GLN A 10 37.08 -25.56 -30.12
N VAL A 11 36.43 -25.25 -28.99
CA VAL A 11 35.84 -26.29 -28.11
C VAL A 11 34.63 -26.99 -28.79
N LYS A 12 33.89 -26.28 -29.65
CA LYS A 12 32.78 -26.87 -30.41
C LYS A 12 33.24 -27.81 -31.54
N SER A 13 34.41 -27.57 -32.15
CA SER A 13 34.96 -28.50 -33.16
C SER A 13 35.48 -29.79 -32.54
N ASP A 14 36.11 -29.71 -31.36
CA ASP A 14 36.68 -30.88 -30.68
C ASP A 14 35.58 -31.81 -30.14
N TYR A 15 34.48 -31.25 -29.64
CA TYR A 15 33.33 -32.04 -29.18
C TYR A 15 32.62 -32.77 -30.34
N ALA A 16 32.48 -32.12 -31.50
CA ALA A 16 31.90 -32.74 -32.69
C ALA A 16 32.78 -33.86 -33.27
N PHE A 17 34.11 -33.69 -33.23
CA PHE A 17 35.06 -34.71 -33.70
C PHE A 17 35.04 -35.97 -32.82
N GLN A 18 35.02 -35.81 -31.49
CA GLN A 18 34.96 -36.95 -30.57
C GLN A 18 33.64 -37.72 -30.66
N ARG A 19 32.51 -37.01 -30.86
CA ARG A 19 31.20 -37.65 -31.04
C ARG A 19 31.14 -38.50 -32.30
N ASN A 20 31.66 -38.01 -33.43
CA ASN A 20 31.68 -38.78 -34.69
C ASN A 20 32.59 -40.01 -34.61
N LYS A 21 33.75 -39.91 -33.93
CA LYS A 21 34.65 -41.05 -33.71
C LYS A 21 33.98 -42.15 -32.87
N TYR A 22 33.19 -41.77 -31.87
CA TYR A 22 32.47 -42.74 -31.02
C TYR A 22 31.36 -43.45 -31.79
N VAL A 23 30.58 -42.71 -32.59
CA VAL A 23 29.47 -43.27 -33.39
C VAL A 23 29.98 -44.26 -34.43
N MET A 24 31.08 -43.96 -35.13
CA MET A 24 31.67 -44.88 -36.11
C MET A 24 32.19 -46.18 -35.47
N LYS A 25 32.75 -46.11 -34.26
CA LYS A 25 33.22 -47.29 -33.51
C LYS A 25 32.06 -48.20 -33.09
N GLN A 26 30.92 -47.61 -32.70
CA GLN A 26 29.70 -48.36 -32.36
C GLN A 26 29.10 -49.03 -33.60
N GLN A 27 29.13 -48.36 -34.75
CA GLN A 27 28.62 -48.93 -36.00
C GLN A 27 29.48 -50.12 -36.48
N GLN A 28 30.81 -50.02 -36.45
CA GLN A 28 31.70 -51.15 -36.77
C GLN A 28 31.50 -52.35 -35.83
N GLN A 29 31.29 -52.13 -34.52
CA GLN A 29 30.98 -53.20 -33.57
C GLN A 29 29.62 -53.86 -33.85
N HIS A 30 28.61 -53.09 -34.27
CA HIS A 30 27.31 -53.63 -34.66
C HIS A 30 27.37 -54.46 -35.94
N THR A 31 28.19 -54.06 -36.93
CA THR A 31 28.37 -54.82 -38.17
C THR A 31 29.14 -56.12 -37.93
N GLN A 32 30.14 -56.13 -37.03
CA GLN A 32 30.86 -57.35 -36.63
C GLN A 32 30.00 -58.29 -35.76
N ARG A 33 29.09 -57.78 -34.92
CA ARG A 33 28.13 -58.61 -34.18
C ARG A 33 27.11 -59.31 -35.09
N LYS A 34 26.78 -58.73 -36.25
CA LYS A 34 25.84 -59.35 -37.20
C LYS A 34 26.44 -60.50 -38.01
N SER A 35 27.77 -60.64 -38.09
CA SER A 35 28.42 -61.74 -38.81
C SER A 35 28.75 -62.97 -37.94
N SER A 36 28.42 -62.95 -36.64
CA SER A 36 28.62 -64.08 -35.72
C SER A 36 27.29 -64.48 -35.09
N PHE A 37 26.35 -64.94 -35.92
CA PHE A 37 25.16 -65.62 -35.44
C PHE A 37 25.25 -67.10 -35.82
N LYS A 38 25.29 -67.98 -34.80
CA LYS A 38 25.04 -69.41 -34.98
C LYS A 38 23.67 -69.59 -35.63
N SER A 39 23.56 -70.53 -36.57
CA SER A 39 22.31 -70.81 -37.30
C SER A 39 21.14 -71.01 -36.33
N LEU A 40 19.99 -70.41 -36.65
CA LEU A 40 18.72 -70.56 -35.91
C LEU A 40 18.33 -72.03 -35.67
N SER A 41 18.77 -72.95 -36.55
CA SER A 41 18.56 -74.39 -36.38
C SER A 41 19.28 -74.96 -35.15
N GLN A 42 20.46 -74.44 -34.82
CA GLN A 42 21.31 -74.93 -33.74
C GLN A 42 20.79 -74.45 -32.37
N VAL A 43 20.27 -73.23 -32.31
CA VAL A 43 19.61 -72.68 -31.10
C VAL A 43 18.29 -73.40 -30.84
N ARG A 44 17.53 -73.75 -31.89
CA ARG A 44 16.26 -74.47 -31.76
C ARG A 44 16.44 -75.91 -31.26
N ALA A 45 17.51 -76.60 -31.68
CA ALA A 45 17.86 -77.93 -31.19
C ALA A 45 18.29 -77.92 -29.72
N GLN A 46 19.15 -76.98 -29.32
CA GLN A 46 19.53 -76.81 -27.91
C GLN A 46 18.35 -76.44 -26.99
N ALA A 47 17.38 -75.68 -27.51
CA ALA A 47 16.19 -75.31 -26.75
C ALA A 47 15.21 -76.49 -26.55
N THR A 48 15.17 -77.47 -27.47
CA THR A 48 14.29 -78.65 -27.34
C THR A 48 14.89 -79.70 -26.40
N GLU A 49 16.22 -79.83 -26.38
CA GLU A 49 16.95 -80.73 -25.47
C GLU A 49 16.90 -80.24 -24.00
N ALA A 50 16.89 -78.92 -23.77
CA ALA A 50 16.78 -78.34 -22.43
C ALA A 50 15.35 -78.38 -21.83
N MET A 51 14.34 -78.73 -22.64
CA MET A 51 12.95 -78.88 -22.19
C MET A 51 12.59 -80.33 -21.81
N ALA A 52 13.47 -81.29 -22.08
CA ALA A 52 13.28 -82.68 -21.69
C ALA A 52 13.79 -82.90 -20.26
N GLU A 53 12.83 -82.95 -19.33
CA GLU A 53 12.89 -83.47 -17.96
C GLU A 53 13.62 -82.64 -16.89
N GLN A 54 12.81 -81.92 -16.11
CA GLN A 54 12.78 -82.08 -14.65
C GLN A 54 11.33 -81.84 -14.19
N GLU A 55 10.69 -82.88 -13.69
CA GLU A 55 9.34 -82.82 -13.11
C GLU A 55 9.43 -82.01 -11.81
N TYR A 56 9.17 -80.70 -11.88
CA TYR A 56 9.14 -79.85 -10.70
C TYR A 56 7.76 -79.93 -10.05
N THR A 57 7.67 -80.57 -8.90
CA THR A 57 6.42 -80.57 -8.12
C THR A 57 6.23 -79.17 -7.53
N ILE A 58 5.28 -78.41 -8.09
CA ILE A 58 4.80 -77.14 -7.52
C ILE A 58 4.21 -77.46 -6.13
N PRO A 59 4.70 -76.86 -5.03
CA PRO A 59 4.01 -76.99 -3.76
C PRO A 59 2.61 -76.40 -3.93
N VAL A 60 1.60 -77.24 -3.73
CA VAL A 60 0.19 -76.89 -3.89
C VAL A 60 -0.09 -75.61 -3.10
N PHE A 61 -0.54 -74.58 -3.82
CA PHE A 61 -1.02 -73.32 -3.26
C PHE A 61 -2.04 -73.69 -2.17
N ARG A 62 -1.75 -73.37 -0.90
CA ARG A 62 -2.73 -73.55 0.18
C ARG A 62 -3.99 -72.79 -0.24
N GLU A 63 -5.06 -73.50 -0.57
CA GLU A 63 -6.31 -72.88 -0.97
C GLU A 63 -6.79 -72.03 0.21
N ARG A 64 -6.91 -70.73 -0.05
CA ARG A 64 -7.41 -69.77 0.92
C ARG A 64 -8.80 -70.23 1.36
N SER A 65 -9.01 -70.33 2.67
CA SER A 65 -10.31 -70.73 3.20
C SER A 65 -11.39 -69.72 2.77
N VAL A 66 -12.65 -70.12 2.85
CA VAL A 66 -13.76 -69.24 2.44
C VAL A 66 -13.76 -67.99 3.33
N GLU A 67 -13.45 -68.14 4.61
CA GLU A 67 -13.38 -67.07 5.61
C GLU A 67 -12.25 -66.07 5.28
N GLU A 68 -11.06 -66.56 4.92
CA GLU A 68 -9.91 -65.73 4.53
C GLU A 68 -10.17 -64.96 3.21
N ARG A 69 -10.95 -65.54 2.28
CA ARG A 69 -11.38 -64.88 1.04
C ARG A 69 -12.39 -63.76 1.33
N GLU A 70 -13.38 -64.02 2.17
CA GLU A 70 -14.35 -63.01 2.58
C GLU A 70 -13.69 -61.88 3.38
N GLU A 71 -12.74 -62.19 4.26
CA GLU A 71 -11.99 -61.18 5.01
C GLU A 71 -11.17 -60.28 4.08
N TYR A 72 -10.46 -60.86 3.11
CA TYR A 72 -9.75 -60.10 2.10
C TYR A 72 -10.70 -59.21 1.26
N GLN A 73 -11.87 -59.73 0.88
CA GLN A 73 -12.86 -58.95 0.14
C GLN A 73 -13.40 -57.77 0.96
N ARG A 74 -13.67 -58.01 2.26
CA ARG A 74 -14.09 -56.96 3.21
C ARG A 74 -13.01 -55.90 3.39
N VAL A 75 -11.76 -56.31 3.60
CA VAL A 75 -10.62 -55.39 3.76
C VAL A 75 -10.39 -54.58 2.48
N SER A 76 -10.42 -55.22 1.30
CA SER A 76 -10.27 -54.54 0.01
C SER A 76 -11.37 -53.51 -0.21
N SER A 77 -12.63 -53.86 0.06
CA SER A 77 -13.75 -52.93 -0.04
C SER A 77 -13.62 -51.75 0.93
N ASN A 78 -13.16 -51.99 2.15
CA ASN A 78 -12.93 -50.93 3.14
C ASN A 78 -11.78 -50.01 2.74
N VAL A 79 -10.71 -50.55 2.14
CA VAL A 79 -9.60 -49.76 1.60
C VAL A 79 -10.06 -48.88 0.44
N GLU A 80 -10.85 -49.42 -0.50
CA GLU A 80 -11.42 -48.64 -1.61
C GLU A 80 -12.33 -47.51 -1.13
N LYS A 81 -13.20 -47.79 -0.15
CA LYS A 81 -14.04 -46.77 0.50
C LYS A 81 -13.20 -45.71 1.23
N GLY A 82 -12.13 -46.12 1.92
CA GLY A 82 -11.19 -45.20 2.54
C GLY A 82 -10.51 -44.30 1.52
N LEU A 83 -10.10 -44.86 0.37
CA LEU A 83 -9.49 -44.12 -0.73
C LEU A 83 -10.44 -43.08 -1.31
N SER A 84 -11.72 -43.43 -1.51
CA SER A 84 -12.73 -42.50 -2.06
C SER A 84 -12.99 -41.32 -1.12
N VAL A 85 -13.06 -41.56 0.19
CA VAL A 85 -13.24 -40.49 1.20
C VAL A 85 -12.05 -39.54 1.20
N ILE A 86 -10.83 -40.08 1.14
CA ILE A 86 -9.60 -39.25 1.08
C ILE A 86 -9.58 -38.41 -0.20
N GLN A 87 -9.95 -38.97 -1.34
CA GLN A 87 -10.00 -38.24 -2.61
C GLN A 87 -11.04 -37.11 -2.59
N GLU A 88 -12.22 -37.36 -2.03
CA GLU A 88 -13.27 -36.36 -1.92
C GLU A 88 -12.85 -35.21 -1.00
N GLU A 89 -12.22 -35.52 0.14
CA GLU A 89 -11.75 -34.50 1.07
C GLU A 89 -10.61 -33.66 0.47
N LEU A 90 -9.70 -34.29 -0.27
CA LEU A 90 -8.64 -33.60 -0.99
C LEU A 90 -9.20 -32.71 -2.10
N HIS A 91 -10.26 -33.12 -2.78
CA HIS A 91 -10.99 -32.29 -3.73
C HIS A 91 -11.66 -31.09 -3.05
N ARG A 92 -12.34 -31.30 -1.91
CA ARG A 92 -12.92 -30.22 -1.10
C ARG A 92 -11.87 -29.19 -0.69
N MET A 93 -10.74 -29.62 -0.14
CA MET A 93 -9.64 -28.74 0.23
C MET A 93 -9.12 -27.94 -0.97
N ARG A 94 -8.90 -28.57 -2.13
CA ARG A 94 -8.45 -27.89 -3.35
C ARG A 94 -9.43 -26.81 -3.80
N MET A 95 -10.73 -27.08 -3.78
CA MET A 95 -11.76 -26.12 -4.17
C MET A 95 -11.83 -24.95 -3.21
N ALA A 96 -11.73 -25.20 -1.89
CA ALA A 96 -11.67 -24.15 -0.88
C ALA A 96 -10.44 -23.25 -1.03
N THR A 97 -9.26 -23.84 -1.23
CA THR A 97 -8.03 -23.07 -1.47
C THR A 97 -8.11 -22.25 -2.75
N LYS A 98 -8.65 -22.83 -3.83
CA LYS A 98 -8.87 -22.10 -5.09
C LYS A 98 -9.77 -20.89 -4.89
N ALA A 99 -10.90 -21.06 -4.20
CA ALA A 99 -11.82 -19.96 -3.89
C ALA A 99 -11.15 -18.86 -3.05
N GLN A 100 -10.29 -19.22 -2.09
CA GLN A 100 -9.50 -18.25 -1.33
C GLN A 100 -8.52 -17.47 -2.20
N VAL A 101 -7.80 -18.14 -3.10
CA VAL A 101 -6.86 -17.51 -4.04
C VAL A 101 -7.60 -16.56 -4.98
N ASP A 102 -8.75 -16.97 -5.51
CA ASP A 102 -9.57 -16.14 -6.40
C ASP A 102 -10.10 -14.90 -5.68
N SER A 103 -10.52 -15.04 -4.40
CA SER A 103 -10.93 -13.91 -3.55
C SER A 103 -9.78 -12.92 -3.31
N LEU A 104 -8.58 -13.41 -2.97
CA LEU A 104 -7.40 -12.57 -2.78
C LEU A 104 -6.96 -11.87 -4.07
N ALA A 105 -7.12 -12.52 -5.22
CA ALA A 105 -6.85 -11.91 -6.52
C ALA A 105 -7.81 -10.75 -6.81
N LEU A 106 -9.10 -10.92 -6.48
CA LEU A 106 -10.10 -9.87 -6.61
C LEU A 106 -9.81 -8.68 -5.69
N ASP A 107 -9.49 -8.92 -4.42
CA ASP A 107 -9.11 -7.87 -3.46
C ASP A 107 -7.90 -7.06 -3.94
N ARG A 108 -6.89 -7.74 -4.49
CA ARG A 108 -5.73 -7.09 -5.09
C ARG A 108 -6.13 -6.21 -6.28
N GLN A 109 -7.00 -6.70 -7.15
CA GLN A 109 -7.48 -5.96 -8.32
C GLN A 109 -8.28 -4.71 -7.90
N VAL A 110 -9.16 -4.84 -6.91
CA VAL A 110 -9.93 -3.71 -6.34
C VAL A 110 -8.98 -2.68 -5.75
N LYS A 111 -7.98 -3.11 -4.98
CA LYS A 111 -6.97 -2.22 -4.40
C LYS A 111 -6.16 -1.48 -5.46
N ASP A 112 -5.79 -2.17 -6.54
CA ASP A 112 -5.06 -1.58 -7.67
C ASP A 112 -5.93 -0.54 -8.41
N MET A 113 -7.20 -0.86 -8.64
CA MET A 113 -8.18 0.06 -9.23
C MET A 113 -8.41 1.30 -8.36
N MET A 114 -8.53 1.12 -7.04
CA MET A 114 -8.66 2.24 -6.09
C MET A 114 -7.42 3.13 -6.10
N THR A 115 -6.22 2.54 -6.13
CA THR A 115 -4.95 3.28 -6.18
C THR A 115 -4.85 4.09 -7.47
N LYS A 116 -5.14 3.48 -8.62
CA LYS A 116 -5.20 4.17 -9.92
C LYS A 116 -6.21 5.32 -9.96
N ARG A 117 -7.37 5.17 -9.29
CA ARG A 117 -8.37 6.24 -9.19
C ARG A 117 -7.86 7.43 -8.39
N VAL A 118 -7.13 7.19 -7.30
CA VAL A 118 -6.50 8.25 -6.50
C VAL A 118 -5.41 8.95 -7.31
N GLU A 119 -4.56 8.21 -8.02
CA GLU A 119 -3.54 8.77 -8.91
C GLU A 119 -4.15 9.62 -10.02
N PHE A 120 -5.27 9.20 -10.61
CA PHE A 120 -5.94 9.97 -11.66
C PHE A 120 -6.54 11.30 -11.15
N LEU A 121 -7.03 11.34 -9.90
CA LEU A 121 -7.57 12.57 -9.32
C LEU A 121 -6.46 13.57 -8.97
N ASP A 122 -5.28 13.09 -8.57
CA ASP A 122 -4.11 13.94 -8.30
C ASP A 122 -3.48 14.51 -9.57
N GLU A 123 -3.75 13.93 -10.75
CA GLU A 123 -3.26 14.40 -12.05
C GLU A 123 -4.17 15.48 -12.70
N VAL A 124 -5.32 15.81 -12.11
CA VAL A 124 -6.20 16.85 -12.68
C VAL A 124 -5.51 18.23 -12.59
N PRO A 125 -5.28 18.93 -13.71
CA PRO A 125 -4.73 20.28 -13.70
C PRO A 125 -5.57 21.23 -12.85
N LYS A 126 -4.95 21.86 -11.84
CA LYS A 126 -5.64 22.73 -10.89
C LYS A 126 -4.86 24.02 -10.68
N MET A 127 -5.53 25.15 -10.90
CA MET A 127 -4.96 26.48 -10.60
C MET A 127 -4.65 26.61 -9.10
N PRO A 128 -3.72 27.50 -8.71
CA PRO A 128 -3.42 27.72 -7.31
C PRO A 128 -4.67 28.25 -6.59
N ASP A 129 -4.97 27.72 -5.41
CA ASP A 129 -6.03 28.24 -4.54
C ASP A 129 -5.59 28.19 -3.08
N PHE A 130 -5.97 29.21 -2.32
CA PHE A 130 -5.67 29.30 -0.90
C PHE A 130 -6.77 28.62 -0.10
N ILE A 131 -6.47 27.41 0.40
CA ILE A 131 -7.33 26.71 1.36
C ILE A 131 -7.34 27.49 2.67
N ILE A 132 -6.16 27.92 3.13
CA ILE A 132 -6.00 28.80 4.28
C ILE A 132 -5.32 30.08 3.81
N ALA A 133 -6.06 31.19 3.84
CA ALA A 133 -5.58 32.52 3.51
C ALA A 133 -4.70 33.10 4.63
N LEU A 134 -3.90 34.12 4.30
CA LEU A 134 -3.20 34.94 5.28
C LEU A 134 -4.19 35.64 6.20
N ARG A 135 -3.77 35.88 7.45
CA ARG A 135 -4.58 36.60 8.43
C ARG A 135 -3.88 37.84 8.95
N PRO A 136 -4.63 38.90 9.28
CA PRO A 136 -4.07 40.06 9.94
C PRO A 136 -3.46 39.70 11.30
N HIS A 137 -2.40 40.40 11.67
CA HIS A 137 -1.75 40.22 12.97
C HIS A 137 -1.50 41.57 13.62
N THR A 138 -1.62 41.61 14.94
CA THR A 138 -1.14 42.74 15.74
C THR A 138 -0.17 42.19 16.78
N VAL A 139 1.06 42.70 16.78
CA VAL A 139 2.15 42.20 17.63
C VAL A 139 2.91 43.36 18.27
N TRP A 140 3.67 43.06 19.32
CA TRP A 140 4.55 44.04 19.94
C TRP A 140 5.89 44.12 19.21
N GLU A 141 6.51 45.30 19.23
CA GLU A 141 7.89 45.47 18.78
C GLU A 141 8.82 44.43 19.45
N LYS A 142 9.82 43.97 18.71
CA LYS A 142 10.81 42.94 19.09
C LYS A 142 10.25 41.52 19.27
N THR A 143 8.95 41.30 19.12
CA THR A 143 8.38 39.94 19.10
C THR A 143 8.51 39.32 17.71
N PRO A 144 8.73 37.99 17.62
CA PRO A 144 8.66 37.29 16.35
C PRO A 144 7.19 37.06 15.94
N ILE A 145 6.94 37.00 14.64
CA ILE A 145 5.63 36.65 14.06
C ILE A 145 5.83 35.62 12.96
N LYS A 146 4.87 34.68 12.85
CA LYS A 146 4.81 33.69 11.76
C LYS A 146 3.50 33.85 10.99
N LEU A 147 3.60 34.44 9.80
CA LEU A 147 2.52 34.44 8.82
C LEU A 147 2.50 33.07 8.13
N PHE A 148 1.32 32.49 7.91
CA PHE A 148 1.22 31.22 7.21
C PHE A 148 -0.04 31.16 6.35
N CYS A 149 0.03 30.36 5.30
CA CYS A 149 -1.06 30.05 4.39
C CYS A 149 -0.94 28.61 3.89
N THR A 150 -2.05 28.03 3.44
CA THR A 150 -2.07 26.71 2.82
C THR A 150 -2.59 26.84 1.40
N VAL A 151 -1.80 26.34 0.45
CA VAL A 151 -2.07 26.46 -0.97
C VAL A 151 -2.20 25.08 -1.59
N GLN A 152 -3.26 24.90 -2.37
CA GLN A 152 -3.44 23.75 -3.25
C GLN A 152 -3.23 24.16 -4.71
N GLY A 153 -2.88 23.20 -5.55
CA GLY A 153 -2.74 23.37 -6.99
C GLY A 153 -1.94 22.23 -7.59
N ASN A 154 -2.23 21.94 -8.86
CA ASN A 154 -1.53 20.94 -9.64
C ASN A 154 -1.15 21.52 -11.02
N PRO A 155 0.14 21.66 -11.36
CA PRO A 155 1.33 21.35 -10.55
C PRO A 155 1.43 22.15 -9.25
N ARG A 156 2.22 21.63 -8.29
CA ARG A 156 2.43 22.24 -6.96
C ARG A 156 2.86 23.72 -7.10
N PRO A 157 2.09 24.68 -6.55
CA PRO A 157 2.39 26.09 -6.72
C PRO A 157 3.66 26.53 -5.98
N ILE A 158 4.37 27.49 -6.58
CA ILE A 158 5.46 28.22 -5.95
C ILE A 158 4.88 29.46 -5.28
N VAL A 159 5.17 29.67 -3.99
CA VAL A 159 4.67 30.82 -3.23
C VAL A 159 5.79 31.84 -3.02
N LYS A 160 5.52 33.08 -3.43
CA LYS A 160 6.37 34.25 -3.19
C LYS A 160 5.69 35.22 -2.22
N TRP A 161 6.50 35.87 -1.38
CA TRP A 161 6.03 36.80 -0.36
C TRP A 161 6.37 38.23 -0.73
N TYR A 162 5.48 39.17 -0.43
CA TYR A 162 5.68 40.60 -0.68
C TYR A 162 5.26 41.42 0.53
N LYS A 163 5.92 42.56 0.73
CA LYS A 163 5.60 43.60 1.71
C LYS A 163 5.31 44.88 0.94
N GLU A 164 4.07 45.36 0.99
CA GLU A 164 3.59 46.53 0.22
C GLU A 164 3.90 46.42 -1.30
N GLY A 165 3.77 45.21 -1.83
CA GLY A 165 4.07 44.92 -3.25
C GLY A 165 5.55 44.74 -3.57
N VAL A 166 6.47 44.97 -2.63
CA VAL A 166 7.91 44.72 -2.80
C VAL A 166 8.23 43.27 -2.42
N PRO A 167 8.95 42.50 -3.26
CA PRO A 167 9.33 41.12 -2.94
C PRO A 167 10.11 41.04 -1.63
N VAL A 168 9.72 40.11 -0.75
CA VAL A 168 10.46 39.80 0.46
C VAL A 168 11.58 38.84 0.10
N ASP A 169 12.82 39.32 0.17
CA ASP A 169 14.01 38.51 -0.01
C ASP A 169 14.71 38.28 1.35
N PRO A 170 14.79 37.03 1.85
CA PRO A 170 15.56 36.69 3.04
C PRO A 170 17.04 37.11 2.96
N LEU A 171 17.61 37.22 1.76
CA LEU A 171 19.00 37.61 1.55
C LEU A 171 19.22 39.12 1.70
N SER A 172 18.21 39.95 1.39
CA SER A 172 18.32 41.41 1.49
C SER A 172 18.47 41.89 2.93
N THR A 173 17.91 41.16 3.89
CA THR A 173 18.06 41.43 5.33
C THR A 173 18.31 40.12 6.08
N PRO A 174 19.57 39.66 6.14
CA PRO A 174 19.93 38.39 6.75
C PRO A 174 19.41 38.26 8.19
N GLY A 175 18.72 37.16 8.50
CA GLY A 175 18.19 36.86 9.84
C GLY A 175 16.86 37.53 10.19
N LYS A 176 16.37 38.48 9.38
CA LYS A 176 15.06 39.13 9.60
C LYS A 176 13.91 38.25 9.13
N TYR A 177 13.99 37.74 7.91
CA TYR A 177 12.96 36.92 7.28
C TYR A 177 13.41 35.47 7.15
N LYS A 178 12.51 34.54 7.44
CA LYS A 178 12.69 33.10 7.16
C LYS A 178 11.45 32.57 6.46
N ILE A 179 11.63 31.99 5.28
CA ILE A 179 10.54 31.38 4.50
C ILE A 179 10.63 29.86 4.65
N GLU A 180 9.52 29.24 5.01
CA GLU A 180 9.40 27.78 5.15
C GLU A 180 8.25 27.29 4.26
N SER A 181 8.45 26.17 3.59
CA SER A 181 7.44 25.53 2.73
C SER A 181 7.47 24.03 2.97
N LYS A 182 6.37 23.46 3.50
CA LYS A 182 6.26 22.04 3.81
C LYS A 182 4.84 21.54 3.57
N TYR A 183 4.68 20.49 2.76
CA TYR A 183 3.39 19.83 2.50
C TYR A 183 2.24 20.79 2.10
N GLY A 184 2.51 21.82 1.30
CA GLY A 184 1.50 22.81 0.88
C GLY A 184 1.20 23.91 1.92
N VAL A 185 1.84 23.85 3.09
CA VAL A 185 1.85 24.94 4.08
C VAL A 185 3.06 25.82 3.83
N HIS A 186 2.82 27.10 3.62
CA HIS A 186 3.84 28.12 3.37
C HIS A 186 3.83 29.12 4.52
N SER A 187 4.99 29.49 5.03
CA SER A 187 5.09 30.47 6.09
C SER A 187 6.27 31.42 5.96
N LEU A 188 6.04 32.65 6.39
CA LEU A 188 7.02 33.72 6.53
C LEU A 188 7.15 34.07 8.02
N VAL A 189 8.33 33.85 8.56
CA VAL A 189 8.69 34.24 9.93
C VAL A 189 9.45 35.57 9.87
N ILE A 190 9.04 36.53 10.69
CA ILE A 190 9.73 37.80 10.93
C ILE A 190 10.26 37.76 12.36
N SER A 191 11.58 37.69 12.54
CA SER A 191 12.18 37.33 13.84
C SER A 191 12.16 38.42 14.91
N ARG A 192 12.30 39.70 14.51
CA ARG A 192 12.30 40.86 15.41
C ARG A 192 11.49 41.98 14.78
N CYS A 193 10.18 42.00 15.03
CA CYS A 193 9.30 43.00 14.44
C CYS A 193 9.72 44.43 14.85
N ALA A 194 9.91 45.30 13.87
CA ALA A 194 10.05 46.74 14.08
C ALA A 194 8.74 47.45 13.70
N VAL A 195 8.54 48.69 14.16
CA VAL A 195 7.35 49.46 13.73
C VAL A 195 7.29 49.65 12.21
N SER A 196 8.45 49.71 11.54
CA SER A 196 8.56 49.73 10.08
C SER A 196 8.12 48.43 9.40
N ASP A 197 7.86 47.35 10.14
CA ASP A 197 7.27 46.11 9.65
C ASP A 197 5.73 46.12 9.67
N THR A 198 5.13 47.24 10.10
CA THR A 198 3.70 47.48 9.87
C THR A 198 3.47 47.69 8.38
N ALA A 199 2.76 46.76 7.73
CA ALA A 199 2.56 46.75 6.28
C ALA A 199 1.45 45.77 5.87
N GLU A 200 0.99 45.88 4.63
CA GLU A 200 0.26 44.80 3.95
C GLU A 200 1.25 43.76 3.42
N TYR A 201 1.15 42.54 3.94
CA TYR A 201 1.88 41.38 3.44
C TYR A 201 1.02 40.58 2.49
N SER A 202 1.61 40.08 1.40
CA SER A 202 0.91 39.21 0.46
C SER A 202 1.71 37.96 0.13
N ALA A 203 0.99 36.86 -0.07
CA ALA A 203 1.50 35.60 -0.58
C ALA A 203 0.89 35.39 -1.97
N VAL A 204 1.75 35.24 -2.97
CA VAL A 204 1.37 35.01 -4.37
C VAL A 204 1.78 33.59 -4.73
N ALA A 205 0.80 32.74 -4.99
CA ALA A 205 0.99 31.36 -5.44
C ALA A 205 0.90 31.30 -6.96
N THR A 206 1.86 30.64 -7.61
CA THR A 206 1.93 30.54 -9.07
C THR A 206 2.19 29.10 -9.50
N ASN A 207 1.45 28.63 -10.50
CA ASN A 207 1.77 27.41 -11.25
C ASN A 207 1.54 27.65 -12.75
N SER A 208 1.74 26.62 -13.58
CA SER A 208 1.57 26.70 -15.04
C SER A 208 0.14 27.04 -15.49
N HIS A 209 -0.85 26.86 -14.63
CA HIS A 209 -2.27 27.06 -14.94
C HIS A 209 -2.82 28.38 -14.40
N GLY A 210 -2.12 29.06 -13.50
CA GLY A 210 -2.61 30.32 -12.95
C GLY A 210 -1.84 30.90 -11.78
N VAL A 211 -2.42 31.97 -11.24
CA VAL A 211 -1.91 32.71 -10.10
C VAL A 211 -3.05 32.97 -9.12
N ALA A 212 -2.78 32.80 -7.82
CA ALA A 212 -3.66 33.25 -6.76
C ALA A 212 -2.88 34.12 -5.77
N THR A 213 -3.60 35.03 -5.11
CA THR A 213 -3.00 35.98 -4.17
C THR A 213 -3.81 36.01 -2.88
N SER A 214 -3.12 35.98 -1.75
CA SER A 214 -3.70 36.20 -0.42
C SER A 214 -2.97 37.37 0.26
N LYS A 215 -3.71 38.20 1.00
CA LYS A 215 -3.19 39.44 1.62
C LYS A 215 -3.59 39.52 3.09
N ALA A 216 -2.75 40.12 3.91
CA ALA A 216 -3.03 40.40 5.30
C ALA A 216 -2.24 41.58 5.84
N THR A 217 -2.85 42.34 6.75
CA THR A 217 -2.21 43.48 7.42
C THR A 217 -1.50 43.04 8.70
N VAL A 218 -0.23 43.41 8.83
CA VAL A 218 0.53 43.25 10.08
C VAL A 218 0.69 44.61 10.73
N ILE A 219 0.37 44.71 12.02
CA ILE A 219 0.48 45.93 12.83
C ILE A 219 1.45 45.66 13.97
N VAL A 220 2.52 46.45 14.06
CA VAL A 220 3.51 46.37 15.13
C VAL A 220 3.34 47.56 16.07
N LYS A 221 2.94 47.29 17.31
CA LYS A 221 2.73 48.32 18.34
C LYS A 221 3.97 48.49 19.22
N ARG A 222 4.21 49.70 19.71
CA ARG A 222 5.17 49.96 20.80
C ARG A 222 4.43 49.99 22.12
N ALA A 223 4.98 49.34 23.14
CA ALA A 223 4.47 49.48 24.49
C ALA A 223 4.70 50.93 24.95
N SER A 224 3.65 51.73 24.95
CA SER A 224 3.62 52.99 25.70
C SER A 224 3.52 52.61 27.18
N GLY A 225 4.32 53.26 28.03
CA GLY A 225 4.67 52.78 29.38
C GLY A 225 3.53 52.32 30.28
N ALA A 226 3.88 51.40 31.19
CA ALA A 226 3.15 50.93 32.37
C ALA A 226 1.69 50.46 32.16
N GLY A 227 1.50 49.13 32.14
CA GLY A 227 0.22 48.53 32.55
C GLY A 227 -0.62 47.81 31.49
N ALA A 228 -0.22 47.76 30.22
CA ALA A 228 -0.92 46.95 29.23
C ALA A 228 -0.50 45.47 29.29
N SER A 229 -0.87 44.76 30.36
CA SER A 229 -0.96 43.29 30.32
C SER A 229 -2.15 42.95 29.42
N CYS A 230 -1.89 42.89 28.12
CA CYS A 230 -2.87 42.41 27.17
C CYS A 230 -2.32 41.14 26.55
N HIS A 231 -3.13 40.09 26.64
CA HIS A 231 -2.88 38.77 26.07
C HIS A 231 -2.96 38.82 24.54
N LEU A 232 -2.22 39.72 23.88
CA LEU A 232 -1.96 39.67 22.44
C LEU A 232 -0.96 38.53 22.20
N GLY A 233 -1.50 37.32 22.27
CA GLY A 233 -0.77 36.08 22.15
C GLY A 233 -0.29 35.81 20.73
N LEU A 234 0.85 35.16 20.68
CA LEU A 234 1.46 34.47 19.54
C LEU A 234 0.61 33.32 18.97
N VAL A 235 -0.73 33.43 18.96
CA VAL A 235 -1.61 32.35 18.52
C VAL A 235 -2.67 32.90 17.57
N PRO A 236 -2.55 32.62 16.25
CA PRO A 236 -3.61 32.91 15.30
C PRO A 236 -4.84 32.10 15.71
N ARG A 237 -5.91 32.76 16.16
CA ARG A 237 -7.23 32.11 16.26
C ARG A 237 -7.57 31.58 14.86
N MET A 238 -7.54 30.25 14.69
CA MET A 238 -7.94 29.53 13.48
C MET A 238 -9.46 29.53 13.38
N THR A 239 -10.03 30.65 12.92
CA THR A 239 -11.50 30.76 12.79
C THR A 239 -11.99 31.09 11.39
N GLU A 240 -11.12 31.12 10.38
CA GLU A 240 -11.52 31.44 9.00
C GLU A 240 -11.04 30.39 8.01
N ILE A 241 -11.42 29.13 8.25
CA ILE A 241 -11.57 28.20 7.15
C ILE A 241 -13.01 28.34 6.71
N HIS A 242 -13.24 28.85 5.49
CA HIS A 242 -14.60 28.96 4.99
C HIS A 242 -15.21 27.55 4.92
N PRO A 243 -16.40 27.29 5.50
CA PRO A 243 -16.95 25.94 5.62
C PRO A 243 -17.06 25.19 4.29
N SER A 244 -17.30 25.90 3.18
CA SER A 244 -17.35 25.30 1.83
C SER A 244 -16.00 24.80 1.30
N LYS A 245 -14.89 25.07 1.99
CA LYS A 245 -13.55 24.58 1.67
C LYS A 245 -13.15 23.36 2.52
N LEU A 246 -14.03 22.91 3.42
CA LEU A 246 -13.87 21.69 4.19
C LEU A 246 -14.79 20.63 3.62
N GLU A 247 -14.21 19.53 3.17
CA GLU A 247 -14.97 18.33 2.83
C GLU A 247 -15.03 17.46 4.09
N VAL A 248 -16.25 17.27 4.62
CA VAL A 248 -16.50 16.41 5.77
C VAL A 248 -17.26 15.18 5.27
N THR A 249 -16.63 14.02 5.37
CA THR A 249 -17.21 12.77 4.90
C THR A 249 -17.29 11.80 6.06
N LEU A 250 -18.48 11.22 6.26
CA LEU A 250 -18.65 10.10 7.17
C LEU A 250 -18.13 8.86 6.46
N ILE A 251 -17.04 8.27 6.98
CA ILE A 251 -16.50 7.02 6.44
C ILE A 251 -17.49 5.89 6.73
N ASP A 252 -17.98 5.84 7.96
CA ASP A 252 -18.89 4.81 8.44
C ASP A 252 -20.15 5.46 9.01
N HIS A 253 -21.29 5.03 8.50
CA HIS A 253 -22.59 5.39 9.06
C HIS A 253 -22.88 4.43 10.21
N PHE A 254 -23.50 4.92 11.29
CA PHE A 254 -23.90 4.03 12.37
C PHE A 254 -24.98 3.06 11.86
N PRO A 255 -24.80 1.74 12.02
CA PRO A 255 -25.78 0.78 11.57
C PRO A 255 -27.07 0.89 12.41
N VAL A 256 -28.17 0.41 11.83
CA VAL A 256 -29.43 0.24 12.58
C VAL A 256 -29.14 -0.65 13.79
N SER A 257 -29.32 -0.08 14.98
CA SER A 257 -29.03 -0.75 16.24
C SER A 257 -30.34 -1.20 16.89
N PHE A 258 -30.40 -2.46 17.30
CA PHE A 258 -31.53 -3.03 18.02
C PHE A 258 -31.18 -3.11 19.51
N GLY A 259 -32.07 -2.63 20.37
CA GLY A 259 -31.91 -2.66 21.81
C GLY A 259 -33.16 -3.23 22.48
N VAL A 260 -32.97 -3.88 23.63
CA VAL A 260 -34.07 -4.30 24.51
C VAL A 260 -34.35 -3.18 25.51
N GLU A 261 -35.60 -3.03 25.94
CA GLU A 261 -35.99 -2.01 26.91
C GLU A 261 -35.19 -2.17 28.23
N GLY A 262 -34.44 -1.12 28.60
CA GLY A 262 -33.57 -1.11 29.78
C GLY A 262 -32.08 -1.29 29.49
N ASP A 263 -31.71 -1.75 28.29
CA ASP A 263 -30.31 -1.93 27.90
C ASP A 263 -29.71 -0.66 27.28
N SER A 264 -28.37 -0.56 27.35
CA SER A 264 -27.62 0.53 26.73
C SER A 264 -27.27 0.19 25.28
N ILE A 265 -27.39 1.18 24.39
CA ILE A 265 -26.96 1.07 22.99
C ILE A 265 -25.80 2.03 22.73
N SER A 266 -24.84 1.61 21.91
CA SER A 266 -23.66 2.40 21.54
C SER A 266 -23.68 2.69 20.05
N LEU A 267 -23.72 3.97 19.69
CA LEU A 267 -23.62 4.42 18.30
C LEU A 267 -22.21 4.95 18.06
N VAL A 268 -21.56 4.45 17.01
CA VAL A 268 -20.20 4.85 16.63
C VAL A 268 -20.21 5.30 15.18
N CYS A 269 -19.49 6.39 14.90
CA CYS A 269 -19.35 6.95 13.56
C CYS A 269 -17.92 7.49 13.40
N SER A 270 -17.36 7.28 12.21
CA SER A 270 -16.02 7.76 11.84
C SER A 270 -16.16 8.87 10.79
N MET A 271 -15.55 10.02 11.04
CA MET A 271 -15.53 11.14 10.09
C MET A 271 -14.11 11.50 9.69
N VAL A 272 -13.94 11.89 8.43
CA VAL A 272 -12.70 12.49 7.92
C VAL A 272 -13.00 13.91 7.45
N VAL A 273 -12.09 14.82 7.79
CA VAL A 273 -12.10 16.19 7.32
C VAL A 273 -10.91 16.39 6.39
N VAL A 274 -11.19 16.82 5.17
CA VAL A 274 -10.19 17.17 4.16
C VAL A 274 -10.22 18.68 3.92
N PRO A 275 -9.05 19.36 3.93
CA PRO A 275 -7.73 18.83 4.24
C PRO A 275 -7.55 18.50 5.74
N ASN A 276 -6.61 17.62 6.07
CA ASN A 276 -6.26 17.30 7.47
C ASN A 276 -5.75 18.57 8.18
N LEU A 277 -6.43 18.96 9.26
CA LEU A 277 -6.10 20.13 10.08
C LEU A 277 -5.50 19.66 11.41
N PRO A 278 -4.17 19.43 11.51
CA PRO A 278 -3.57 18.76 12.67
C PRO A 278 -3.78 19.48 14.01
N ASN A 279 -4.14 20.77 13.98
CA ASN A 279 -4.33 21.61 15.17
C ASN A 279 -5.81 22.01 15.41
N LEU A 280 -6.77 21.49 14.63
CA LEU A 280 -8.19 21.84 14.77
C LEU A 280 -9.06 20.58 14.71
N PRO A 281 -9.43 20.01 15.88
CA PRO A 281 -10.32 18.85 15.92
C PRO A 281 -11.74 19.23 15.43
N PRO A 282 -12.39 18.42 14.58
CA PRO A 282 -13.77 18.59 14.20
C PRO A 282 -14.62 18.35 15.42
N LEU A 283 -15.65 19.19 15.55
CA LEU A 283 -16.67 19.01 16.54
C LEU A 283 -17.75 18.11 15.96
N ALA A 284 -17.98 16.96 16.58
CA ALA A 284 -19.13 16.11 16.29
C ALA A 284 -20.27 16.44 17.25
N GLN A 285 -21.49 16.51 16.73
CA GLN A 285 -22.72 16.71 17.50
C GLN A 285 -23.73 15.63 17.11
N TRP A 286 -24.41 15.05 18.09
CA TRP A 286 -25.45 14.06 17.84
C TRP A 286 -26.83 14.69 17.96
N TYR A 287 -27.72 14.30 17.07
CA TYR A 287 -29.11 14.74 17.05
C TYR A 287 -30.03 13.52 17.19
N ARG A 288 -31.12 13.67 17.94
CA ARG A 288 -32.25 12.74 17.98
C ARG A 288 -33.50 13.51 17.59
N ASP A 289 -34.17 13.08 16.54
CA ASP A 289 -35.39 13.72 16.04
C ASP A 289 -35.20 15.24 15.85
N ASP A 290 -34.10 15.62 15.19
CA ASP A 290 -33.66 17.01 14.96
C ASP A 290 -33.35 17.84 16.22
N LYS A 291 -33.28 17.22 17.40
CA LYS A 291 -32.88 17.87 18.65
C LYS A 291 -31.46 17.48 19.04
N LEU A 292 -30.65 18.49 19.30
CA LEU A 292 -29.28 18.31 19.79
C LEU A 292 -29.28 17.54 21.12
N LEU A 293 -28.61 16.40 21.15
CA LEU A 293 -28.40 15.61 22.37
C LEU A 293 -27.33 16.27 23.23
N LYS A 294 -27.62 16.41 24.53
CA LYS A 294 -26.67 16.90 25.54
C LYS A 294 -26.27 15.75 26.47
N PRO A 295 -25.01 15.69 26.93
CA PRO A 295 -24.58 14.69 27.91
C PRO A 295 -25.44 14.75 29.18
N ASN A 296 -25.88 13.60 29.67
CA ASN A 296 -26.63 13.46 30.92
C ASN A 296 -26.46 12.05 31.49
N LYS A 297 -27.16 11.72 32.58
CA LYS A 297 -27.09 10.40 33.25
C LYS A 297 -27.50 9.19 32.40
N PHE A 298 -28.05 9.41 31.21
CA PHE A 298 -28.49 8.39 30.26
C PHE A 298 -27.79 8.48 28.89
N VAL A 299 -26.97 9.50 28.67
CA VAL A 299 -26.33 9.78 27.38
C VAL A 299 -24.89 10.19 27.63
N GLU A 300 -23.97 9.30 27.27
CA GLU A 300 -22.54 9.56 27.27
C GLU A 300 -22.04 9.74 25.83
N MET A 301 -21.15 10.71 25.64
CA MET A 301 -20.52 11.00 24.35
C MET A 301 -19.02 11.03 24.54
N SER A 302 -18.30 10.16 23.84
CA SER A 302 -16.84 10.17 23.80
C SER A 302 -16.36 10.28 22.35
N GLY A 303 -15.30 11.05 22.14
CA GLY A 303 -14.71 11.27 20.82
C GLY A 303 -13.19 11.19 20.90
N GLY A 304 -12.58 10.43 19.99
CA GLY A 304 -11.13 10.31 19.86
C GLY A 304 -10.66 11.02 18.60
N TRP A 305 -9.77 11.99 18.75
CA TRP A 305 -9.06 12.61 17.61
C TRP A 305 -7.70 11.97 17.45
N ARG A 306 -7.43 11.39 16.28
CA ARG A 306 -6.10 10.93 15.89
C ARG A 306 -5.65 11.72 14.67
N SER A 307 -4.81 12.72 14.87
CA SER A 307 -4.02 13.28 13.78
C SER A 307 -3.10 12.17 13.26
N SER A 308 -3.13 11.86 11.96
CA SER A 308 -2.22 10.89 11.35
C SER A 308 -0.79 11.17 11.83
N PRO A 309 -0.06 10.18 12.37
CA PRO A 309 1.31 10.40 12.78
C PRO A 309 2.11 10.81 11.55
N ALA A 310 2.87 11.89 11.68
CA ALA A 310 3.92 12.20 10.72
C ALA A 310 4.74 10.93 10.54
N HIS A 311 4.90 10.44 9.31
CA HIS A 311 5.91 9.44 9.00
C HIS A 311 7.27 9.99 9.42
N THR A 312 7.67 9.72 10.67
CA THR A 312 9.04 9.78 11.10
C THR A 312 9.74 8.66 10.37
N ALA A 313 10.32 8.98 9.21
CA ALA A 313 11.40 8.18 8.67
C ALA A 313 12.52 8.22 9.72
N SER A 314 12.65 7.15 10.50
CA SER A 314 13.86 6.88 11.25
C SER A 314 15.01 6.72 10.24
N PRO A 315 16.15 7.41 10.42
CA PRO A 315 17.36 7.00 9.73
C PRO A 315 17.82 5.68 10.35
N GLY A 316 18.16 4.72 9.49
CA GLY A 316 18.82 3.46 9.87
C GLY A 316 20.27 3.65 10.26
#